data_AF-A0A1Q3CYI4-F1
#
_entry.id   AF-A0A1Q3CYI4-F1
#
_cell.length_a   1.000
_cell.length_b   1.000
_cell.length_c   1.000
_cell.angle_alpha   90.00
_cell.angle_beta   90.00
_cell.angle_gamma   90.00
#
_symmetry.space_group_name_H-M   'P 1'
#
loop_
_entity.id
_entity.type
_entity.pdbx_description
1 polymer ?
#
loop_
_entity_poly.entity_id
_entity_poly.type
_entity_poly.pdbx_seq_one_letter_code
_entity_poly.pdbx_strand_id
1 'polypeptide(L)'
;MIRPPEGNTAQHRRDLEIFEAWPKKDRCARFTLLSCMHDDLIGAYEHCATSMVMWDQLRFDFGGTFVTRLRSLVLKFEIYKKEPKNSMTKHLRIISAMIRDLKNDEIALSDEQQVQAVIRYSPDSLVTMRQILTHNENIKNFADVSRHVELEAKREEATRATVFFA
;
A
#
# COMPACT_ATOMS: atom_id res chain seq x y z
N MET A 1 -9.10 -6.39 -30.04
CA MET A 1 -7.97 -6.78 -30.92
C MET A 1 -8.40 -6.61 -32.37
N ILE A 2 -7.54 -6.08 -33.24
CA ILE A 2 -7.87 -5.80 -34.65
C ILE A 2 -7.26 -6.91 -35.52
N ARG A 3 -7.95 -7.30 -36.59
CA ARG A 3 -7.45 -8.30 -37.55
C ARG A 3 -6.15 -7.77 -38.21
N PRO A 4 -5.06 -8.56 -38.26
CA PRO A 4 -3.85 -8.13 -38.94
C PRO A 4 -4.09 -7.94 -40.45
N PRO A 5 -3.41 -6.98 -41.10
CA PRO A 5 -3.48 -6.82 -42.55
C PRO A 5 -2.92 -8.06 -43.26
N GLU A 6 -3.38 -8.32 -44.49
CA GLU A 6 -2.92 -9.45 -45.29
C GLU A 6 -1.40 -9.40 -45.52
N GLY A 7 -0.73 -10.54 -45.39
CA GLY A 7 0.72 -10.64 -45.59
C GLY A 7 1.17 -12.09 -45.69
N ASN A 8 2.38 -12.32 -46.22
CA ASN A 8 2.95 -13.67 -46.36
C ASN A 8 4.17 -13.91 -45.44
N THR A 9 4.49 -12.94 -44.57
CA THR A 9 5.67 -12.99 -43.73
C THR A 9 5.48 -13.98 -42.56
N ALA A 10 6.58 -14.48 -42.00
CA ALA A 10 6.53 -15.28 -40.78
C ALA A 10 5.93 -14.51 -39.60
N GLN A 11 6.08 -13.18 -39.58
CA GLN A 11 5.44 -12.32 -38.59
C GLN A 11 3.92 -12.30 -38.75
N HIS A 12 3.42 -12.14 -39.99
CA HIS A 12 1.98 -12.16 -40.27
C HIS A 12 1.31 -13.45 -39.79
N ARG A 13 1.94 -14.61 -40.04
CA ARG A 13 1.42 -15.90 -39.56
C ARG A 13 1.31 -15.94 -38.04
N ARG A 14 2.32 -15.46 -37.31
CA ARG A 14 2.28 -15.38 -35.83
C ARG A 14 1.18 -14.44 -35.34
N ASP A 15 1.05 -13.26 -35.95
CA ASP A 15 0.04 -12.28 -35.54
C ASP A 15 -1.39 -12.78 -35.81
N LEU A 16 -1.59 -13.49 -36.92
CA LEU A 16 -2.86 -14.14 -37.24
C LEU A 16 -3.20 -15.24 -36.25
N GLU A 17 -2.25 -16.11 -35.90
CA GLU A 17 -2.44 -17.15 -34.86
C GLU A 17 -2.82 -16.54 -33.51
N ILE A 18 -2.20 -15.43 -33.10
CA ILE A 18 -2.56 -14.72 -31.86
C ILE A 18 -3.97 -14.15 -31.96
N PHE A 19 -4.32 -13.54 -33.10
CA PHE A 19 -5.65 -12.99 -33.33
C PHE A 19 -6.75 -14.06 -33.29
N GLU A 20 -6.52 -15.22 -33.92
CA GLU A 20 -7.47 -16.34 -33.92
C GLU A 20 -7.60 -17.00 -32.54
N ALA A 21 -6.53 -17.05 -31.75
CA ALA A 21 -6.57 -17.55 -30.39
C ALA A 21 -7.22 -16.58 -29.40
N TRP A 22 -7.29 -15.29 -29.72
CA TRP A 22 -7.74 -14.23 -28.81
C TRP A 22 -9.17 -14.41 -28.28
N PRO A 23 -10.21 -14.71 -29.09
CA PRO A 23 -11.57 -14.85 -28.59
C PRO A 23 -11.73 -15.92 -27.50
N LYS A 24 -10.96 -17.02 -27.60
CA LYS A 24 -10.95 -18.06 -26.57
C LYS A 24 -10.30 -17.55 -25.27
N LYS A 25 -9.21 -16.80 -25.37
CA LYS A 25 -8.52 -16.20 -24.22
C LYS A 25 -9.37 -15.12 -23.55
N ASP A 26 -9.99 -14.24 -24.32
CA ASP A 26 -10.89 -13.19 -23.83
C ASP A 26 -12.09 -13.80 -23.09
N ARG A 27 -12.72 -14.81 -23.69
CA ARG A 27 -13.81 -15.56 -23.04
C ARG A 27 -13.37 -16.21 -21.73
N CYS A 28 -12.19 -16.83 -21.71
CA CYS A 28 -11.62 -17.44 -20.50
C CYS A 28 -11.41 -16.41 -19.39
N ALA A 29 -10.77 -15.28 -19.71
CA ALA A 29 -10.56 -14.19 -18.77
C ALA A 29 -11.88 -13.64 -18.21
N ARG A 30 -12.89 -13.49 -19.07
CA ARG A 30 -14.24 -13.03 -18.67
C ARG A 30 -14.90 -14.01 -17.70
N PHE A 31 -14.83 -15.31 -17.96
CA PHE A 31 -15.36 -16.32 -17.04
C PHE A 31 -14.63 -16.33 -15.71
N THR A 32 -13.29 -16.22 -15.72
CA THR A 32 -12.51 -16.13 -14.49
C THR A 32 -12.91 -14.91 -13.66
N LEU A 33 -13.08 -13.74 -14.29
CA LEU A 33 -13.54 -12.54 -13.60
C LEU A 33 -14.91 -12.76 -12.93
N LEU A 34 -15.90 -13.26 -13.67
CA LEU A 34 -17.23 -13.54 -13.13
C LEU A 34 -17.20 -14.59 -12.02
N SER A 35 -16.40 -15.65 -12.15
CA SER A 35 -16.32 -16.70 -11.12
C SER A 35 -15.74 -16.23 -9.78
N CYS A 36 -15.03 -15.10 -9.78
CA CYS A 36 -14.47 -14.51 -8.57
C CYS A 36 -15.42 -13.49 -7.91
N MET A 37 -16.62 -13.28 -8.47
CA MET A 37 -17.60 -12.33 -7.98
C MET A 37 -18.72 -13.02 -7.20
N HIS A 38 -19.39 -12.26 -6.32
CA HIS A 38 -20.65 -12.68 -5.72
C HIS A 38 -21.80 -12.58 -6.74
N ASP A 39 -22.88 -13.34 -6.52
CA ASP A 39 -24.01 -13.48 -7.46
C ASP A 39 -24.64 -12.14 -7.87
N ASP A 40 -24.70 -11.18 -6.94
CA ASP A 40 -25.20 -9.82 -7.18
C ASP A 40 -24.32 -9.05 -8.18
N LEU A 41 -23.00 -9.19 -8.07
CA LEU A 41 -22.03 -8.62 -9.01
C LEU A 41 -22.00 -9.39 -10.33
N ILE A 42 -22.17 -10.72 -10.33
CA ILE A 42 -22.24 -11.50 -11.57
C ILE A 42 -23.36 -10.98 -12.46
N GLY A 43 -24.58 -10.82 -11.93
CA GLY A 43 -25.71 -10.28 -12.70
C GLY A 43 -25.48 -8.84 -13.20
N ALA A 44 -24.71 -8.04 -12.45
CA ALA A 44 -24.37 -6.68 -12.86
C ALA A 44 -23.36 -6.64 -14.03
N TYR A 45 -22.46 -7.62 -14.17
CA TYR A 45 -21.35 -7.55 -15.15
C TYR A 45 -21.42 -8.61 -16.26
N GLU A 46 -22.26 -9.64 -16.17
CA GLU A 46 -22.30 -10.74 -17.14
C GLU A 46 -22.63 -10.29 -18.58
N HIS A 47 -23.31 -9.15 -18.72
CA HIS A 47 -23.69 -8.54 -19.99
C HIS A 47 -22.51 -7.91 -20.74
N CYS A 48 -21.35 -7.71 -20.10
CA CYS A 48 -20.16 -7.18 -20.75
C CYS A 48 -19.66 -8.16 -21.83
N ALA A 49 -19.55 -7.66 -23.08
CA ALA A 49 -19.25 -8.48 -24.25
C ALA A 49 -17.82 -9.06 -24.29
N THR A 50 -16.86 -8.36 -23.68
CA THR A 50 -15.44 -8.77 -23.63
C THR A 50 -14.91 -8.64 -22.21
N SER A 51 -13.85 -9.37 -21.89
CA SER A 51 -13.18 -9.23 -20.59
C SER A 51 -12.63 -7.81 -20.37
N MET A 52 -12.24 -7.12 -21.45
CA MET A 52 -11.75 -5.74 -21.38
C MET A 52 -12.86 -4.75 -21.00
N VAL A 53 -14.05 -4.86 -21.62
CA VAL A 53 -15.20 -4.00 -21.27
C VAL A 53 -15.62 -4.21 -19.82
N MET A 54 -15.63 -5.47 -19.37
CA MET A 54 -15.91 -5.80 -17.97
C MET A 54 -14.89 -5.16 -17.02
N TRP A 55 -13.61 -5.28 -17.33
CA TRP A 55 -12.53 -4.68 -16.54
C TRP A 55 -12.63 -3.16 -16.47
N ASP A 56 -12.91 -2.49 -17.59
CA ASP A 56 -13.07 -1.04 -17.64
C ASP A 56 -14.29 -0.58 -16.82
N GLN A 57 -15.40 -1.32 -16.88
CA GLN A 57 -16.59 -1.01 -16.09
C GLN A 57 -16.35 -1.22 -14.59
N LEU A 58 -15.70 -2.32 -14.19
CA LEU A 58 -15.29 -2.54 -12.80
C LEU A 58 -14.38 -1.42 -12.29
N ARG A 59 -13.42 -0.98 -13.12
CA ARG A 59 -12.55 0.14 -12.78
C ARG A 59 -13.34 1.45 -12.67
N PHE A 60 -14.37 1.66 -13.48
CA PHE A 60 -15.22 2.84 -13.37
C PHE A 60 -16.02 2.82 -12.06
N ASP A 61 -16.71 1.71 -11.77
CA ASP A 61 -17.61 1.60 -10.61
C ASP A 61 -16.85 1.57 -9.28
N PHE A 62 -15.71 0.88 -9.23
CA PHE A 62 -14.94 0.64 -7.99
C PHE A 62 -13.60 1.39 -7.92
N GLY A 63 -13.09 1.92 -9.03
CA GLY A 63 -11.81 2.65 -9.04
C GLY A 63 -11.89 3.98 -8.29
N GLY A 64 -13.06 4.63 -8.26
CA GLY A 64 -13.30 5.81 -7.42
C GLY A 64 -13.10 5.50 -5.93
N THR A 65 -13.64 4.36 -5.47
CA THR A 65 -13.48 3.86 -4.10
C THR A 65 -12.01 3.64 -3.75
N PHE A 66 -11.22 3.11 -4.69
CA PHE A 66 -9.79 2.93 -4.52
C PHE A 66 -9.07 4.29 -4.31
N VAL A 67 -9.34 5.29 -5.14
CA VAL A 67 -8.72 6.62 -5.02
C VAL A 67 -9.11 7.32 -3.71
N THR A 68 -10.37 7.27 -3.31
CA THR A 68 -10.81 7.89 -2.05
C THR A 68 -10.25 7.18 -0.84
N ARG A 69 -10.18 5.85 -0.87
CA ARG A 69 -9.57 5.04 0.20
C ARG A 69 -8.07 5.31 0.31
N LEU A 70 -7.38 5.41 -0.83
CA LEU A 70 -5.96 5.74 -0.89
C LEU A 70 -5.68 7.11 -0.29
N ARG A 71 -6.45 8.14 -0.69
CA ARG A 71 -6.38 9.49 -0.10
C ARG A 71 -6.64 9.47 1.40
N SER A 72 -7.63 8.70 1.86
CA SER A 72 -7.91 8.55 3.29
C SER A 72 -6.75 7.89 4.04
N LEU A 73 -6.09 6.89 3.44
CA LEU A 73 -4.97 6.19 4.06
C LEU A 73 -3.73 7.07 4.13
N VAL A 74 -3.41 7.79 3.04
CA VAL A 74 -2.32 8.78 3.00
C VAL A 74 -2.57 9.88 4.02
N LEU A 75 -3.78 10.45 4.06
CA LEU A 75 -4.12 11.49 5.03
C LEU A 75 -3.99 10.98 6.46
N LYS A 76 -4.53 9.78 6.76
CA LYS A 76 -4.43 9.15 8.08
C LYS A 76 -2.98 8.92 8.47
N PHE A 77 -2.12 8.53 7.52
CA PHE A 77 -0.70 8.45 7.73
C PHE A 77 -0.16 9.85 8.07
N GLU A 78 -0.21 10.83 7.15
CA GLU A 78 0.39 12.16 7.33
C GLU A 78 0.03 12.85 8.65
N ILE A 79 -1.24 12.81 9.07
CA ILE A 79 -1.73 13.51 10.26
C ILE A 79 -1.61 12.71 11.55
N TYR A 80 -1.22 11.43 11.49
CA TYR A 80 -1.14 10.57 12.67
C TYR A 80 -0.24 11.19 13.74
N LYS A 81 -0.59 11.00 15.02
CA LYS A 81 0.25 11.38 16.16
C LYS A 81 0.11 10.31 17.24
N LYS A 82 1.17 10.07 17.99
CA LYS A 82 1.12 9.16 19.15
C LYS A 82 0.14 9.71 20.19
N GLU A 83 -0.89 8.94 20.53
CA GLU A 83 -1.74 9.27 21.68
C GLU A 83 -0.94 9.15 23.00
N PRO A 84 -1.15 10.05 23.98
CA PRO A 84 -0.42 10.01 25.25
C PRO A 84 -0.53 8.66 25.98
N LYS A 85 -1.71 8.03 25.93
CA LYS A 85 -2.02 6.75 26.56
C LYS A 85 -1.37 5.52 25.90
N ASN A 86 -0.91 5.62 24.66
CA ASN A 86 -0.35 4.48 23.94
C ASN A 86 1.15 4.34 24.27
N SER A 87 1.62 3.11 24.49
CA SER A 87 3.06 2.85 24.61
C SER A 87 3.77 3.08 23.28
N MET A 88 5.10 3.24 23.33
CA MET A 88 5.91 3.43 22.13
C MET A 88 5.83 2.21 21.19
N THR A 89 5.88 0.98 21.73
CA THR A 89 5.72 -0.24 20.94
C THR A 89 4.35 -0.31 20.25
N LYS A 90 3.26 0.08 20.94
CA LYS A 90 1.92 0.14 20.31
C LYS A 90 1.89 1.17 19.19
N HIS A 91 2.52 2.32 19.40
CA HIS A 91 2.64 3.37 18.39
C HIS A 91 3.39 2.89 17.14
N LEU A 92 4.55 2.24 17.30
CA LEU A 92 5.35 1.68 16.19
C LEU A 92 4.59 0.59 15.43
N ARG A 93 3.84 -0.28 16.12
CA ARG A 93 2.97 -1.28 15.46
C ARG A 93 1.92 -0.63 14.56
N ILE A 94 1.31 0.48 15.00
CA ILE A 94 0.34 1.21 14.18
C ILE A 94 1.00 1.80 12.93
N ILE A 95 2.19 2.40 13.06
CA ILE A 95 2.93 2.94 11.91
C ILE A 95 3.31 1.82 10.94
N SER A 96 3.83 0.71 11.45
CA SER A 96 4.18 -0.46 10.64
C SER A 96 2.98 -1.04 9.89
N ALA A 97 1.79 -1.03 10.50
CA ALA A 97 0.56 -1.43 9.84
C ALA A 97 0.20 -0.45 8.70
N MET A 98 0.25 0.87 8.94
CA MET A 98 -0.03 1.86 7.89
C MET A 98 0.95 1.79 6.72
N ILE A 99 2.26 1.58 6.98
CA ILE A 99 3.28 1.40 5.93
C ILE A 99 2.94 0.17 5.07
N ARG A 100 2.50 -0.92 5.70
CA ARG A 100 2.11 -2.15 5.01
C ARG A 100 0.84 -1.97 4.17
N ASP A 101 -0.16 -1.28 4.71
CA ASP A 101 -1.39 -0.98 4.00
C ASP A 101 -1.11 -0.11 2.77
N LEU A 102 -0.26 0.92 2.91
CA LEU A 102 0.17 1.77 1.79
C LEU A 102 0.91 0.96 0.72
N LYS A 103 1.80 0.06 1.13
CA LYS A 103 2.53 -0.83 0.21
C LYS A 103 1.58 -1.76 -0.57
N ASN A 104 0.53 -2.25 0.07
CA ASN A 104 -0.48 -3.11 -0.57
C ASN A 104 -1.31 -2.35 -1.61
N ASP A 105 -1.53 -1.05 -1.39
CA ASP A 105 -2.20 -0.15 -2.35
C ASP A 105 -1.20 0.48 -3.35
N GLU A 106 -0.07 -0.21 -3.62
CA GLU A 106 1.01 0.18 -4.55
C GLU A 106 1.74 1.50 -4.23
N ILE A 107 1.55 2.07 -3.03
CA ILE A 107 2.36 3.18 -2.52
C ILE A 107 3.57 2.63 -1.76
N ALA A 108 4.69 2.48 -2.47
CA ALA A 108 5.95 2.12 -1.86
C ALA A 108 6.62 3.35 -1.21
N LEU A 109 6.62 3.40 0.13
CA LEU A 109 7.41 4.38 0.88
C LEU A 109 8.89 3.97 0.88
N SER A 110 9.79 4.90 0.55
CA SER A 110 11.22 4.69 0.70
C SER A 110 11.59 4.50 2.17
N ASP A 111 12.74 3.89 2.43
CA ASP A 111 13.22 3.72 3.81
C ASP A 111 13.36 5.07 4.53
N GLU A 112 13.85 6.09 3.84
CA GLU A 112 13.94 7.46 4.36
C GLU A 112 12.55 8.03 4.70
N GLN A 113 11.55 7.83 3.85
CA GLN A 113 10.17 8.28 4.14
C GLN A 113 9.58 7.58 5.38
N GLN A 114 9.92 6.31 5.59
CA GLN A 114 9.51 5.56 6.78
C GLN A 114 10.23 6.06 8.03
N VAL A 115 11.54 6.37 7.95
CA VAL A 115 12.31 6.97 9.05
C VAL A 115 11.76 8.35 9.42
N GLN A 116 11.54 9.22 8.43
CA GLN A 116 10.95 10.55 8.62
C GLN A 116 9.56 10.48 9.26
N ALA A 117 8.76 9.47 8.90
CA ALA A 117 7.46 9.27 9.53
C ALA A 117 7.61 9.01 11.03
N VAL A 118 8.50 8.11 11.44
CA VAL A 118 8.75 7.82 12.86
C VAL A 118 9.29 9.06 13.61
N ILE A 119 10.19 9.83 13.00
CA ILE A 119 10.69 11.09 13.58
C ILE A 119 9.56 12.09 13.78
N ARG A 120 8.71 12.29 12.75
CA ARG A 120 7.55 13.20 12.78
C ARG A 120 6.55 12.84 13.88
N TYR A 121 6.31 11.55 14.09
CA TYR A 121 5.32 11.09 15.07
C TYR A 121 5.82 11.03 16.51
N SER A 122 7.12 11.27 16.71
CA SER A 122 7.71 11.32 18.04
C SER A 122 7.10 12.49 18.84
N PRO A 123 6.64 12.26 20.09
CA PRO A 123 6.02 13.29 20.91
C PRO A 123 6.96 14.47 21.17
N ASP A 124 6.38 15.65 21.45
CA ASP A 124 7.15 16.88 21.66
C ASP A 124 8.05 16.84 22.90
N SER A 125 7.79 15.93 23.84
CA SER A 125 8.72 15.64 24.95
C SER A 125 10.05 15.05 24.50
N LEU A 126 10.18 14.62 23.24
CA LEU A 126 11.35 13.98 22.64
C LEU A 126 12.05 14.87 21.59
N VAL A 127 11.99 16.19 21.73
CA VAL A 127 12.67 17.14 20.81
C VAL A 127 14.17 16.85 20.65
N THR A 128 14.90 16.65 21.75
CA THR A 128 16.33 16.31 21.72
C THR A 128 16.59 15.02 20.95
N MET A 129 15.71 14.04 21.10
CA MET A 129 15.81 12.76 20.42
C MET A 129 15.47 12.87 18.94
N ARG A 130 14.47 13.66 18.54
CA ARG A 130 14.21 13.97 17.11
C ARG A 130 15.47 14.53 16.46
N GLN A 131 16.19 15.41 17.16
CA GLN A 131 17.42 15.99 16.67
C GLN A 131 18.54 14.94 16.53
N ILE A 132 18.70 14.02 17.49
CA ILE A 132 19.66 12.90 17.39
C ILE A 132 19.31 11.99 16.21
N LEU A 133 18.05 11.58 16.08
CA LEU A 133 17.60 10.68 15.01
C LEU A 133 17.81 11.30 13.62
N THR A 134 17.59 12.61 13.49
CA THR A 134 17.72 13.33 12.20
C THR A 134 19.15 13.35 11.69
N HIS A 135 20.15 13.36 12.58
CA HIS A 135 21.57 13.46 12.20
C HIS A 135 22.30 12.11 12.27
N ASN A 136 21.62 11.01 12.62
CA ASN A 136 22.24 9.71 12.80
C ASN A 136 22.23 8.89 11.50
N GLU A 137 23.36 8.92 10.77
CA GLU A 137 23.54 8.21 9.49
C GLU A 137 23.44 6.67 9.59
N ASN A 138 23.48 6.11 10.81
CA ASN A 138 23.32 4.67 11.01
C ASN A 138 21.86 4.23 10.95
N ILE A 139 20.91 5.15 10.99
CA ILE A 139 19.48 4.87 10.90
C ILE A 139 19.08 4.83 9.43
N LYS A 140 19.02 3.64 8.85
CA LYS A 140 18.80 3.48 7.41
C LYS A 140 17.39 3.09 7.02
N ASN A 141 16.61 2.53 7.95
CA ASN A 141 15.29 1.98 7.66
C ASN A 141 14.40 2.00 8.92
N PHE A 142 13.15 1.57 8.74
CA PHE A 142 12.15 1.52 9.80
C PHE A 142 12.57 0.67 11.02
N ALA A 143 13.31 -0.42 10.81
CA ALA A 143 13.74 -1.28 11.91
C ALA A 143 14.80 -0.60 12.79
N ASP A 144 15.73 0.13 12.16
CA ASP A 144 16.79 0.85 12.88
C ASP A 144 16.22 1.98 13.72
N VAL A 145 15.33 2.81 13.15
CA VAL A 145 14.69 3.91 13.90
C VAL A 145 13.79 3.37 15.00
N SER A 146 13.06 2.26 14.76
CA SER A 146 12.20 1.63 15.75
C SER A 146 13.01 1.16 16.96
N ARG A 147 14.13 0.48 16.73
CA ARG A 147 15.01 0.01 17.81
C ARG A 147 15.53 1.16 18.68
N HIS A 148 15.98 2.24 18.03
CA HIS A 148 16.47 3.41 18.75
C HIS A 148 15.37 4.07 19.58
N VAL A 149 14.15 4.13 19.02
CA VAL A 149 13.01 4.76 19.69
C VAL A 149 12.51 3.96 20.88
N GLU A 150 12.53 2.63 20.80
CA GLU A 150 12.19 1.77 21.93
C GLU A 150 13.23 1.82 23.06
N LEU A 151 14.52 1.92 22.74
CA LEU A 151 15.57 2.02 23.75
C LEU A 151 15.46 3.31 24.57
N GLU A 152 15.23 4.45 23.92
CA GLU A 152 15.03 5.72 24.61
C GLU A 152 13.73 5.73 25.43
N ALA A 153 12.64 5.16 24.91
CA ALA A 153 11.39 5.05 25.66
C ALA A 153 11.58 4.24 26.96
N LYS A 154 12.34 3.13 26.90
CA LYS A 154 12.69 2.32 28.10
C LYS A 154 13.55 3.11 29.08
N ARG A 155 14.51 3.89 28.59
CA ARG A 155 15.36 4.75 29.41
C ARG A 155 14.55 5.82 30.15
N GLU A 156 13.61 6.47 29.45
CA GLU A 156 12.74 7.48 30.05
C GLU A 156 11.83 6.86 31.13
N GLU A 157 11.25 5.69 30.86
CA GLU A 157 10.43 4.95 31.82
C GLU A 157 11.23 4.55 33.07
N ALA A 158 12.46 4.04 32.89
CA ALA A 158 13.35 3.73 33.99
C ALA A 158 13.67 4.98 34.83
N THR A 159 13.97 6.11 34.19
CA THR A 159 14.28 7.37 34.88
C THR A 159 13.08 7.87 35.69
N ARG A 160 11.86 7.80 35.15
CA ARG A 160 10.64 8.15 35.89
C ARG A 160 10.44 7.24 37.09
N ALA A 161 10.62 5.92 36.92
CA ALA A 161 10.49 4.98 38.03
C ALA A 161 11.44 5.33 39.17
N THR A 162 12.71 5.63 38.89
CA THR A 162 13.68 6.00 39.93
C THR A 162 13.29 7.27 40.68
N VAL A 163 12.70 8.26 39.99
CA VAL A 163 12.21 9.50 40.61
C VAL A 163 10.96 9.26 41.47
N PHE A 164 10.11 8.29 41.12
CA PHE A 164 8.94 7.92 41.92
C PHE A 164 9.29 7.13 43.19
N PHE A 165 10.45 6.48 43.24
CA PHE A 165 10.91 5.69 44.39
C PHE A 165 11.98 6.39 45.24
N ALA A 166 12.30 7.66 44.94
CA ALA A 166 13.21 8.52 45.70
C ALA A 166 12.43 9.55 46.53
#